data_AF-A0A959IRE9-F1
#
_entry.id   AF-A0A959IRE9-F1
#
_cell.length_a   1.000
_cell.length_b   1.000
_cell.length_c   1.000
_cell.angle_alpha   90.00
_cell.angle_beta   90.00
_cell.angle_gamma   90.00
#
_symmetry.space_group_name_H-M   'P 1'
#
loop_
_entity.id
_entity.type
_entity.pdbx_description
1 polymer ?
#
loop_
_entity_poly.entity_id
_entity_poly.type
_entity_poly.pdbx_seq_one_letter_code
_entity_poly.pdbx_strand_id
1 'polypeptide(L)'
;APPSTSTSTGRASHKFEMNIEDTRITLVGNQTFHTFAFAGQVPAPLFHVGEGDLVEVTVNNLTTLPHSIHWHGILQRGTWQMDGVPDMTQLGIQPGDSFTYKFVAEPAGTMWYHCHVNVNEYVATRGMWGPYHAGEPGSEGKVIAAIEPIERLYPEHIWKEDQMVFPMVERLVPAEARRQIFAEFEEVEARNAPGTHERFHHFAARLSAAAGQ
;
A
#
# COMPACT_ATOMS: atom_id res chain seq x y z
N ALA A 1 0.56 46.86 -8.16
CA ALA A 1 0.82 45.65 -7.36
C ALA A 1 -0.45 44.82 -7.37
N PRO A 2 -0.43 43.53 -7.77
CA PRO A 2 -1.60 42.70 -7.56
C PRO A 2 -1.71 42.38 -6.06
N PRO A 3 -2.94 42.25 -5.53
CA PRO A 3 -3.16 41.98 -4.12
C PRO A 3 -2.72 40.54 -3.80
N SER A 4 -1.89 40.40 -2.76
CA SER A 4 -1.57 39.12 -2.14
C SER A 4 -2.81 38.58 -1.44
N THR A 5 -3.49 37.60 -2.03
CA THR A 5 -4.43 36.74 -1.32
C THR A 5 -3.63 35.85 -0.38
N SER A 6 -3.42 36.29 0.86
CA SER A 6 -3.09 35.37 1.94
C SER A 6 -4.38 34.65 2.33
N THR A 7 -4.63 33.51 1.71
CA THR A 7 -5.65 32.57 2.21
C THR A 7 -5.15 32.07 3.56
N SER A 8 -5.71 32.56 4.65
CA SER A 8 -5.54 31.92 5.96
C SER A 8 -6.30 30.60 5.92
N THR A 9 -5.67 29.54 5.40
CA THR A 9 -6.19 28.17 5.50
C THR A 9 -6.02 27.71 6.94
N GLY A 10 -7.08 27.84 7.73
CA GLY A 10 -7.15 27.13 9.01
C GLY A 10 -6.95 25.64 8.75
N ARG A 11 -6.11 24.99 9.56
CA ARG A 11 -5.88 23.54 9.54
C ARG A 11 -7.22 22.79 9.53
N ALA A 12 -7.52 22.02 8.48
CA ALA A 12 -8.70 21.17 8.49
C ALA A 12 -8.47 19.99 9.45
N SER A 13 -9.54 19.49 10.04
CA SER A 13 -9.50 18.32 10.91
C SER A 13 -10.32 17.21 10.27
N HIS A 14 -9.69 16.05 10.05
CA HIS A 14 -10.33 14.86 9.51
C HIS A 14 -10.43 13.79 10.58
N LYS A 15 -11.60 13.17 10.69
CA LYS A 15 -11.86 12.06 11.60
C LYS A 15 -12.27 10.85 10.81
N PHE A 16 -11.59 9.74 11.04
CA PHE A 16 -11.85 8.46 10.40
C PHE A 16 -12.04 7.39 11.45
N GLU A 17 -12.79 6.37 11.07
CA GLU A 17 -12.94 5.15 11.84
C GLU A 17 -12.73 3.97 10.91
N MET A 18 -11.96 2.98 11.35
CA MET A 18 -11.76 1.74 10.59
C MET A 18 -11.59 0.54 11.50
N ASN A 19 -12.06 -0.61 11.03
CA ASN A 19 -11.91 -1.88 11.70
C ASN A 19 -10.72 -2.65 11.14
N ILE A 20 -10.12 -3.49 11.97
CA ILE A 20 -9.24 -4.57 11.53
C ILE A 20 -10.05 -5.86 11.58
N GLU A 21 -10.18 -6.52 10.44
CA GLU A 21 -11.10 -7.65 10.27
C GLU A 21 -10.38 -8.90 9.76
N ASP A 22 -10.73 -10.06 10.34
CA ASP A 22 -10.37 -11.37 9.82
C ASP A 22 -11.12 -11.63 8.50
N THR A 23 -10.38 -11.63 7.40
CA THR A 23 -10.95 -11.74 6.05
C THR A 23 -10.28 -12.87 5.26
N ARG A 24 -10.91 -13.25 4.15
CA ARG A 24 -10.28 -14.10 3.14
C ARG A 24 -10.40 -13.44 1.78
N ILE A 25 -9.28 -13.32 1.08
CA ILE A 25 -9.23 -12.79 -0.27
C ILE A 25 -8.82 -13.90 -1.25
N THR A 26 -9.41 -13.88 -2.45
CA THR A 26 -8.99 -14.76 -3.54
C THR A 26 -8.00 -14.00 -4.40
N LEU A 27 -6.78 -14.53 -4.47
CA LEU A 27 -5.68 -13.93 -5.22
C LEU A 27 -5.59 -14.58 -6.61
N VAL A 28 -5.38 -15.89 -6.68
CA VAL A 28 -5.35 -16.63 -7.97
C VAL A 28 -6.24 -17.84 -7.98
N GLY A 29 -6.97 -17.97 -9.08
CA GLY A 29 -7.90 -19.06 -9.32
C GLY A 29 -8.88 -19.17 -8.15
N ASN A 30 -8.86 -20.34 -7.49
CA ASN A 30 -9.69 -20.61 -6.31
C ASN A 30 -8.89 -20.59 -4.99
N GLN A 31 -7.65 -20.10 -5.01
CA GLN A 31 -6.82 -20.05 -3.81
C GLN A 31 -7.18 -18.85 -2.96
N THR A 32 -7.70 -19.14 -1.75
CA THR A 32 -8.05 -18.12 -0.75
C THR A 32 -6.94 -17.96 0.26
N PHE A 33 -6.63 -16.72 0.59
CA PHE A 33 -5.61 -16.35 1.55
C PHE A 33 -6.28 -15.64 2.72
N HIS A 34 -5.87 -16.02 3.93
CA HIS A 34 -6.39 -15.42 5.15
C HIS A 34 -5.64 -14.13 5.46
N THR A 35 -6.38 -13.04 5.64
CA THR A 35 -5.88 -11.67 5.76
C THR A 35 -6.44 -10.98 6.99
N PHE A 36 -5.67 -10.02 7.51
CA PHE A 36 -6.15 -9.08 8.53
C PHE A 36 -6.35 -7.74 7.83
N ALA A 37 -7.55 -7.48 7.34
CA ALA A 37 -7.78 -6.35 6.46
C ALA A 37 -8.15 -5.10 7.25
N PHE A 38 -7.55 -3.96 6.91
CA PHE A 38 -8.06 -2.66 7.35
C PHE A 38 -9.31 -2.32 6.53
N ALA A 39 -10.41 -2.01 7.21
CA ALA A 39 -11.72 -1.78 6.62
C ALA A 39 -12.20 -2.92 5.68
N GLY A 40 -11.88 -4.17 6.03
CA GLY A 40 -12.40 -5.35 5.33
C GLY A 40 -11.86 -5.60 3.91
N GLN A 41 -10.89 -4.82 3.43
CA GLN A 41 -10.30 -4.99 2.09
C GLN A 41 -8.77 -4.94 2.06
N VAL A 42 -8.19 -5.57 1.04
CA VAL A 42 -6.75 -5.54 0.72
C VAL A 42 -6.60 -5.23 -0.77
N PRO A 43 -5.91 -4.14 -1.18
CA PRO A 43 -5.33 -3.09 -0.32
C PRO A 43 -6.38 -2.36 0.51
N ALA A 44 -5.97 -1.84 1.65
CA ALA A 44 -6.83 -1.01 2.48
C ALA A 44 -7.18 0.33 1.81
N PRO A 45 -8.24 1.03 2.24
CA PRO A 45 -8.68 2.27 1.62
C PRO A 45 -7.60 3.37 1.59
N LEU A 46 -7.66 4.24 0.58
CA LEU A 46 -6.79 5.41 0.49
C LEU A 46 -7.17 6.44 1.56
N PHE A 47 -6.20 6.84 2.37
CA PHE A 47 -6.29 8.11 3.09
C PHE A 47 -5.79 9.24 2.20
N HIS A 48 -6.65 10.21 1.93
CA HIS A 48 -6.30 11.40 1.15
C HIS A 48 -6.70 12.65 1.94
N VAL A 49 -5.70 13.39 2.40
CA VAL A 49 -5.86 14.60 3.21
C VAL A 49 -4.93 15.71 2.73
N GLY A 50 -5.19 16.95 3.13
CA GLY A 50 -4.31 18.08 2.87
C GLY A 50 -3.01 17.99 3.68
N GLU A 51 -1.91 18.49 3.10
CA GLU A 51 -0.70 18.73 3.90
C GLU A 51 -1.00 19.70 5.05
N GLY A 52 -0.51 19.35 6.24
CA GLY A 52 -0.70 20.13 7.45
C GLY A 52 -2.02 19.88 8.15
N ASP A 53 -2.96 19.12 7.57
CA ASP A 53 -4.23 18.77 8.20
C ASP A 53 -4.03 17.96 9.49
N LEU A 54 -4.97 18.09 10.41
CA LEU A 54 -5.04 17.27 11.61
C LEU A 54 -5.84 16.00 11.30
N VAL A 55 -5.21 14.85 11.43
CA VAL A 55 -5.81 13.54 11.16
C VAL A 55 -6.03 12.81 12.47
N GLU A 56 -7.26 12.33 12.68
CA GLU A 56 -7.64 11.48 13.80
C GLU A 56 -8.23 10.18 13.24
N VAL A 57 -7.64 9.02 13.56
CA VAL A 57 -8.09 7.72 13.07
C VAL A 57 -8.33 6.80 14.26
N THR A 58 -9.59 6.47 14.52
CA THR A 58 -9.96 5.44 15.50
C THR A 58 -9.95 4.08 14.83
N VAL A 59 -9.17 3.17 15.40
CA VAL A 59 -8.97 1.82 14.89
C VAL A 59 -9.55 0.85 15.89
N ASN A 60 -10.50 0.02 15.44
CA ASN A 60 -11.10 -1.04 16.25
C ASN A 60 -10.50 -2.39 15.84
N ASN A 61 -9.89 -3.11 16.78
CA ASN A 61 -9.36 -4.43 16.49
C ASN A 61 -10.44 -5.49 16.68
N LEU A 62 -11.04 -5.96 15.57
CA LEU A 62 -12.06 -7.01 15.60
C LEU A 62 -11.48 -8.40 15.34
N THR A 63 -10.15 -8.54 15.26
CA THR A 63 -9.47 -9.82 15.07
C THR A 63 -9.19 -10.49 16.43
N THR A 64 -8.59 -11.68 16.37
CA THR A 64 -8.13 -12.41 17.56
C THR A 64 -6.67 -12.15 17.94
N LEU A 65 -5.95 -11.29 17.22
CA LEU A 65 -4.52 -11.02 17.43
C LEU A 65 -4.24 -9.52 17.62
N PRO A 66 -3.18 -9.15 18.35
CA PRO A 66 -2.83 -7.75 18.56
C PRO A 66 -2.30 -7.10 17.27
N HIS A 67 -2.63 -5.83 17.07
CA HIS A 67 -2.22 -5.05 15.91
C HIS A 67 -1.77 -3.64 16.29
N SER A 68 -1.12 -2.93 15.38
CA SER A 68 -0.86 -1.50 15.47
C SER A 68 -0.84 -0.92 14.07
N ILE A 69 -0.78 0.40 13.91
CA ILE A 69 -0.64 1.03 12.59
C ILE A 69 0.47 2.05 12.64
N HIS A 70 1.51 1.78 11.85
CA HIS A 70 2.56 2.74 11.56
C HIS A 70 2.22 3.55 10.31
N TRP A 71 2.38 4.87 10.42
CA TRP A 71 2.10 5.85 9.37
C TRP A 71 3.38 6.18 8.62
N HIS A 72 3.80 5.29 7.73
CA HIS A 72 5.11 5.33 7.09
C HIS A 72 5.34 6.61 6.29
N GLY A 73 6.30 7.42 6.73
CA GLY A 73 6.65 8.69 6.10
C GLY A 73 6.04 9.92 6.78
N ILE A 74 5.11 9.73 7.74
CA ILE A 74 4.61 10.82 8.58
C ILE A 74 5.64 11.12 9.69
N LEU A 75 6.00 12.39 9.85
CA LEU A 75 7.10 12.78 10.76
C LEU A 75 6.76 12.69 12.25
N GLN A 76 5.49 12.61 12.60
CA GLN A 76 5.01 12.54 13.99
C GLN A 76 5.56 13.67 14.88
N ARG A 77 5.67 14.91 14.34
CA ARG A 77 6.22 16.05 15.10
C ARG A 77 5.35 16.36 16.32
N GLY A 78 5.90 16.12 17.50
CA GLY A 78 5.18 16.28 18.77
C GLY A 78 4.11 15.21 19.04
N THR A 79 4.03 14.17 18.20
CA THR A 79 3.05 13.07 18.30
C THR A 79 3.71 11.70 18.16
N TRP A 80 4.95 11.54 18.61
CA TRP A 80 5.72 10.29 18.45
C TRP A 80 5.02 9.05 19.05
N GLN A 81 4.16 9.22 20.05
CA GLN A 81 3.33 8.13 20.61
C GLN A 81 2.28 7.60 19.62
N MET A 82 2.04 8.30 18.52
CA MET A 82 1.12 7.93 17.43
C MET A 82 1.84 7.24 16.27
N ASP A 83 3.13 6.93 16.43
CA ASP A 83 3.94 6.29 15.40
C ASP A 83 3.62 4.81 15.20
N GLY A 84 2.94 4.16 16.15
CA GLY A 84 2.39 2.82 15.94
C GLY A 84 3.37 1.66 16.05
N VAL A 85 4.52 1.84 16.71
CA VAL A 85 5.54 0.81 16.90
C VAL A 85 5.36 0.16 18.28
N PRO A 86 4.92 -1.11 18.35
CA PRO A 86 4.73 -1.84 19.60
C PRO A 86 5.99 -1.82 20.47
N ASP A 87 5.79 -1.68 21.78
CA ASP A 87 6.83 -1.69 22.82
C ASP A 87 7.87 -0.55 22.73
N MET A 88 7.70 0.37 21.77
CA MET A 88 8.56 1.55 21.59
C MET A 88 7.76 2.84 21.73
N THR A 89 6.69 3.01 20.93
CA THR A 89 5.88 4.23 20.93
C THR A 89 4.50 4.04 21.53
N GLN A 90 3.99 2.80 21.51
CA GLN A 90 2.75 2.40 22.15
C GLN A 90 2.73 0.88 22.40
N LEU A 91 1.72 0.40 23.13
CA LEU A 91 1.37 -1.01 23.12
C LEU A 91 0.53 -1.35 21.88
N GLY A 92 0.54 -2.62 21.48
CA GLY A 92 -0.36 -3.13 20.46
C GLY A 92 -1.84 -3.03 20.91
N ILE A 93 -2.72 -2.69 19.97
CA ILE A 93 -4.17 -2.71 20.11
C ILE A 93 -4.59 -4.16 20.29
N GLN A 94 -5.03 -4.53 21.49
CA GLN A 94 -5.40 -5.91 21.81
C GLN A 94 -6.71 -6.31 21.10
N PRO A 95 -7.01 -7.62 20.99
CA PRO A 95 -8.29 -8.10 20.47
C PRO A 95 -9.48 -7.47 21.20
N GLY A 96 -10.40 -6.87 20.46
CA GLY A 96 -11.59 -6.18 21.00
C GLY A 96 -11.34 -4.75 21.50
N ASP A 97 -10.09 -4.28 21.56
CA ASP A 97 -9.76 -2.92 21.96
C ASP A 97 -9.76 -1.95 20.76
N SER A 98 -9.79 -0.67 21.09
CA SER A 98 -9.68 0.42 20.11
C SER A 98 -8.55 1.38 20.49
N PHE A 99 -7.95 2.02 19.48
CA PHE A 99 -6.95 3.06 19.67
C PHE A 99 -7.16 4.20 18.67
N THR A 100 -6.99 5.44 19.12
CA THR A 100 -7.12 6.62 18.27
C THR A 100 -5.76 7.25 17.99
N TYR A 101 -5.33 7.18 16.74
CA TYR A 101 -4.15 7.90 16.23
C TYR A 101 -4.48 9.36 16.00
N LYS A 102 -3.60 10.28 16.41
CA LYS A 102 -3.79 11.72 16.17
C LYS A 102 -2.49 12.42 15.78
N PHE A 103 -2.39 12.85 14.54
CA PHE A 103 -1.16 13.42 14.00
C PHE A 103 -1.43 14.48 12.93
N VAL A 104 -0.37 15.16 12.54
CA VAL A 104 -0.35 16.12 11.45
C VAL A 104 0.06 15.41 10.18
N ALA A 105 -0.69 15.60 9.10
CA ALA A 105 -0.36 15.10 7.76
C ALA A 105 0.84 15.86 7.16
N GLU A 106 2.06 15.56 7.60
CA GLU A 106 3.28 16.19 7.09
C GLU A 106 4.45 15.19 6.99
N PRO A 107 5.28 15.28 5.92
CA PRO A 107 5.22 16.25 4.82
C PRO A 107 4.11 15.93 3.79
N ALA A 108 3.94 16.78 2.77
CA ALA A 108 3.20 16.37 1.56
C ALA A 108 3.90 15.22 0.83
N GLY A 109 3.12 14.36 0.19
CA GLY A 109 3.64 13.28 -0.66
C GLY A 109 2.78 12.03 -0.67
N THR A 110 3.31 11.01 -1.34
CA THR A 110 2.77 9.64 -1.31
C THR A 110 3.47 8.85 -0.22
N MET A 111 2.68 8.39 0.73
CA MET A 111 3.06 7.58 1.86
C MET A 111 2.22 6.29 1.84
N TRP A 112 2.34 5.50 2.90
CA TRP A 112 1.54 4.32 3.12
C TRP A 112 1.40 4.11 4.62
N TYR A 113 0.45 3.26 5.00
CA TYR A 113 0.26 2.85 6.38
C TYR A 113 0.23 1.33 6.43
N HIS A 114 0.79 0.75 7.48
CA HIS A 114 0.87 -0.70 7.62
C HIS A 114 0.92 -1.14 9.08
N CYS A 115 0.63 -2.41 9.33
CA CYS A 115 0.77 -2.96 10.67
C CYS A 115 2.24 -3.05 11.09
N HIS A 116 2.55 -2.79 12.36
CA HIS A 116 3.91 -2.89 12.90
C HIS A 116 4.08 -3.99 13.96
N VAL A 117 3.04 -4.80 14.19
CA VAL A 117 3.13 -6.09 14.89
C VAL A 117 3.50 -7.18 13.88
N ASN A 118 4.40 -8.09 14.22
CA ASN A 118 4.77 -9.27 13.41
C ASN A 118 4.89 -8.98 11.91
N VAL A 119 5.65 -7.92 11.58
CA VAL A 119 5.70 -7.32 10.23
C VAL A 119 6.03 -8.31 9.11
N ASN A 120 6.87 -9.31 9.42
CA ASN A 120 7.25 -10.39 8.52
C ASN A 120 6.07 -11.23 8.03
N GLU A 121 5.00 -11.33 8.81
CA GLU A 121 3.78 -12.03 8.43
C GLU A 121 2.67 -11.03 8.08
N TYR A 122 2.40 -10.07 8.95
CA TYR A 122 1.19 -9.25 8.84
C TYR A 122 1.21 -8.34 7.61
N VAL A 123 2.34 -7.70 7.33
CA VAL A 123 2.51 -6.86 6.13
C VAL A 123 2.74 -7.74 4.90
N ALA A 124 3.60 -8.76 5.03
CA ALA A 124 4.05 -9.54 3.88
C ALA A 124 2.99 -10.50 3.35
N THR A 125 2.22 -11.19 4.20
CA THR A 125 1.32 -12.27 3.77
C THR A 125 -0.13 -12.05 4.19
N ARG A 126 -0.42 -11.21 5.20
CA ARG A 126 -1.78 -10.93 5.68
C ARG A 126 -2.41 -9.66 5.12
N GLY A 127 -1.69 -8.91 4.29
CA GLY A 127 -2.26 -7.75 3.57
C GLY A 127 -2.50 -6.51 4.43
N MET A 128 -1.83 -6.38 5.58
CA MET A 128 -2.02 -5.25 6.51
C MET A 128 -1.32 -3.97 6.02
N TRP A 129 -1.76 -3.40 4.90
CA TRP A 129 -1.22 -2.16 4.35
C TRP A 129 -2.21 -1.41 3.46
N GLY A 130 -2.04 -0.09 3.35
CA GLY A 130 -2.81 0.76 2.44
C GLY A 130 -2.06 2.04 2.06
N PRO A 131 -2.49 2.71 0.99
CA PRO A 131 -1.87 3.95 0.53
C PRO A 131 -2.32 5.16 1.37
N TYR A 132 -1.41 6.11 1.56
CA TYR A 132 -1.69 7.38 2.21
C TYR A 132 -1.18 8.53 1.35
N HIS A 133 -1.95 9.61 1.21
CA HIS A 133 -1.51 10.80 0.51
C HIS A 133 -1.82 12.06 1.33
N ALA A 134 -0.78 12.87 1.55
CA ALA A 134 -0.89 14.24 2.04
C ALA A 134 -0.64 15.20 0.87
N GLY A 135 -1.64 15.98 0.44
CA GLY A 135 -1.51 16.86 -0.71
C GLY A 135 -2.79 17.63 -1.05
N GLU A 136 -2.74 18.49 -2.07
CA GLU A 136 -3.90 19.34 -2.42
C GLU A 136 -5.18 18.54 -2.71
N PRO A 137 -6.35 18.96 -2.18
CA PRO A 137 -7.64 18.35 -2.52
C PRO A 137 -7.84 18.30 -4.05
N GLY A 138 -8.01 17.09 -4.59
CA GLY A 138 -8.11 16.85 -6.04
C GLY A 138 -6.85 16.27 -6.69
N SER A 139 -5.77 16.03 -5.93
CA SER A 139 -4.60 15.27 -6.39
C SER A 139 -4.84 13.75 -6.48
N GLU A 140 -6.07 13.27 -6.29
CA GLU A 140 -6.41 11.84 -6.35
C GLU A 140 -6.02 11.23 -7.71
N GLY A 141 -6.19 12.00 -8.79
CA GLY A 141 -5.69 11.65 -10.13
C GLY A 141 -4.16 11.61 -10.23
N LYS A 142 -3.43 12.37 -9.41
CA LYS A 142 -1.96 12.31 -9.31
C LYS A 142 -1.47 11.14 -8.48
N VAL A 143 -2.24 10.70 -7.46
CA VAL A 143 -1.94 9.47 -6.70
C VAL A 143 -2.16 8.25 -7.60
N ILE A 144 -3.26 8.20 -8.34
CA ILE A 144 -3.50 7.17 -9.36
C ILE A 144 -2.38 7.18 -10.41
N ALA A 145 -2.01 8.35 -10.94
CA ALA A 145 -0.90 8.50 -11.88
C ALA A 145 0.51 8.31 -11.25
N ALA A 146 0.64 8.21 -9.93
CA ALA A 146 1.89 7.90 -9.23
C ALA A 146 2.00 6.39 -8.90
N ILE A 147 0.87 5.70 -8.79
CA ILE A 147 0.80 4.23 -8.72
C ILE A 147 1.04 3.61 -10.11
N GLU A 148 0.66 4.28 -11.19
CA GLU A 148 0.87 3.83 -12.58
C GLU A 148 2.37 3.69 -13.00
N PRO A 149 3.32 4.53 -12.53
CA PRO A 149 4.75 4.27 -12.66
C PRO A 149 5.27 3.10 -11.81
N ILE A 150 4.65 2.82 -10.65
CA ILE A 150 4.98 1.65 -9.83
C ILE A 150 4.53 0.37 -10.55
N GLU A 151 3.43 0.40 -11.31
CA GLU A 151 3.08 -0.65 -12.27
C GLU A 151 4.14 -0.82 -13.38
N ARG A 152 4.74 0.28 -13.86
CA ARG A 152 5.79 0.26 -14.90
C ARG A 152 7.19 -0.13 -14.41
N LEU A 153 7.51 0.05 -13.13
CA LEU A 153 8.88 -0.06 -12.61
C LEU A 153 9.29 -1.45 -12.13
N TYR A 154 8.39 -2.42 -12.02
CA TYR A 154 8.73 -3.71 -11.39
C TYR A 154 8.62 -4.95 -12.29
N PRO A 155 9.35 -5.03 -13.42
CA PRO A 155 9.63 -6.29 -14.11
C PRO A 155 10.62 -7.22 -13.39
N GLU A 156 11.20 -6.83 -12.24
CA GLU A 156 12.12 -7.69 -11.48
C GLU A 156 11.52 -8.16 -10.15
N HIS A 157 10.68 -9.20 -10.28
CA HIS A 157 10.35 -10.25 -9.31
C HIS A 157 9.82 -9.87 -7.91
N ILE A 158 8.65 -10.43 -7.55
CA ILE A 158 8.46 -11.54 -6.59
C ILE A 158 7.04 -12.12 -6.75
N TRP A 159 6.89 -13.44 -6.51
CA TRP A 159 5.68 -14.28 -6.41
C TRP A 159 4.34 -13.63 -5.99
N LYS A 160 4.37 -12.52 -5.25
CA LYS A 160 3.22 -11.75 -4.79
C LYS A 160 2.52 -11.01 -5.94
N GLU A 161 3.21 -10.61 -7.00
CA GLU A 161 2.64 -9.86 -8.15
C GLU A 161 1.83 -10.77 -9.09
N ASP A 162 2.40 -11.93 -9.43
CA ASP A 162 1.74 -12.99 -10.23
C ASP A 162 0.41 -13.41 -9.63
N GLN A 163 0.29 -13.27 -8.31
CA GLN A 163 -0.87 -13.77 -7.59
C GLN A 163 -1.82 -12.69 -7.09
N MET A 164 -1.35 -11.48 -6.77
CA MET A 164 -2.19 -10.44 -6.17
C MET A 164 -2.48 -9.25 -7.08
N VAL A 165 -1.47 -8.79 -7.81
CA VAL A 165 -1.53 -7.49 -8.49
C VAL A 165 -2.15 -7.63 -9.87
N PHE A 166 -1.77 -8.64 -10.66
CA PHE A 166 -2.35 -8.82 -11.99
C PHE A 166 -3.86 -9.08 -12.01
N PRO A 167 -4.45 -9.89 -11.11
CA PRO A 167 -5.92 -10.04 -11.02
C PRO A 167 -6.65 -8.73 -10.65
N MET A 168 -5.95 -7.81 -9.96
CA MET A 168 -6.47 -6.49 -9.62
C MET A 168 -6.42 -5.54 -10.83
N VAL A 169 -5.33 -5.59 -11.59
CA VAL A 169 -5.14 -4.84 -12.85
C VAL A 169 -6.13 -5.28 -13.93
N GLU A 170 -6.42 -6.57 -14.05
CA GLU A 170 -7.41 -7.08 -15.02
C GLU A 170 -8.82 -6.53 -14.79
N ARG A 171 -9.15 -6.17 -13.53
CA ARG A 171 -10.45 -5.61 -13.15
C ARG A 171 -10.52 -4.09 -13.28
N LEU A 172 -9.39 -3.39 -13.16
CA LEU A 172 -9.36 -1.92 -13.09
C LEU A 172 -8.90 -1.27 -14.41
N VAL A 173 -8.15 -1.98 -15.25
CA VAL A 173 -7.59 -1.44 -16.50
C VAL A 173 -8.32 -2.00 -17.74
N PRO A 174 -8.85 -1.14 -18.63
CA PRO A 174 -9.54 -1.56 -19.85
C PRO A 174 -8.67 -2.42 -20.78
N ALA A 175 -9.27 -3.39 -21.46
CA ALA A 175 -8.55 -4.38 -22.29
C ALA A 175 -7.71 -3.75 -23.43
N GLU A 176 -8.13 -2.59 -23.95
CA GLU A 176 -7.39 -1.88 -24.99
C GLU A 176 -6.05 -1.32 -24.50
N ALA A 177 -6.05 -0.70 -23.32
CA ALA A 177 -4.85 -0.17 -22.70
C ALA A 177 -3.86 -1.30 -22.36
N ARG A 178 -4.37 -2.45 -21.92
CA ARG A 178 -3.54 -3.64 -21.67
C ARG A 178 -2.84 -4.14 -22.94
N ARG A 179 -3.54 -4.20 -24.08
CA ARG A 179 -2.95 -4.65 -25.35
C ARG A 179 -1.80 -3.75 -25.83
N GLN A 180 -1.95 -2.45 -25.63
CA GLN A 180 -0.93 -1.48 -26.01
C GLN A 180 0.35 -1.62 -25.15
N ILE A 181 0.18 -1.88 -23.85
CA ILE A 181 1.29 -2.12 -22.91
C ILE A 181 2.05 -3.40 -23.30
N PHE A 182 1.36 -4.48 -23.68
CA PHE A 182 2.01 -5.72 -24.14
C PHE A 182 2.79 -5.53 -25.46
N ALA A 183 2.26 -4.75 -26.40
CA ALA A 183 2.96 -4.47 -27.66
C ALA A 183 4.24 -3.65 -27.43
N GLU A 184 4.21 -2.68 -26.53
CA GLU A 184 5.40 -1.90 -26.15
C GLU A 184 6.45 -2.78 -25.44
N PHE A 185 6.00 -3.79 -24.70
CA PHE A 185 6.89 -4.77 -24.05
C PHE A 185 7.62 -5.66 -25.06
N GLU A 186 6.91 -6.19 -26.07
CA GLU A 186 7.54 -7.00 -27.13
C GLU A 186 8.61 -6.19 -27.90
N GLU A 187 8.37 -4.89 -28.11
CA GLU A 187 9.38 -4.00 -28.71
C GLU A 187 10.62 -3.79 -27.83
N VAL A 188 10.46 -3.76 -26.51
CA VAL A 188 11.57 -3.62 -25.57
C VAL A 188 12.39 -4.92 -25.48
N GLU A 189 11.73 -6.08 -25.50
CA GLU A 189 12.41 -7.38 -25.59
C GLU A 189 13.18 -7.54 -26.90
N ALA A 190 12.62 -7.10 -28.03
CA ALA A 190 13.29 -7.13 -29.32
C ALA A 190 14.56 -6.27 -29.34
N ARG A 191 14.58 -5.15 -28.61
CA ARG A 191 15.74 -4.24 -28.50
C ARG A 191 16.88 -4.79 -27.63
N ASN A 192 16.56 -5.55 -26.59
CA ASN A 192 17.54 -6.10 -25.64
C ASN A 192 18.06 -7.50 -26.02
N ALA A 193 17.82 -7.91 -27.27
CA ALA A 193 18.07 -9.21 -27.90
C ALA A 193 16.93 -10.24 -27.73
N PRO A 194 16.47 -10.88 -28.83
CA PRO A 194 15.40 -11.88 -28.79
C PRO A 194 15.70 -13.02 -27.81
N GLY A 195 14.66 -13.47 -27.10
CA GLY A 195 14.72 -14.60 -26.17
C GLY A 195 15.52 -14.34 -24.90
N THR A 196 15.73 -13.07 -24.51
CA THR A 196 16.38 -12.73 -23.23
C THR A 196 15.61 -13.29 -22.04
N HIS A 197 14.28 -13.22 -22.07
CA HIS A 197 13.41 -13.80 -21.05
C HIS A 197 13.53 -15.33 -20.98
N GLU A 198 13.52 -16.01 -22.11
CA GLU A 198 13.67 -17.48 -22.18
C GLU A 198 15.04 -17.95 -21.69
N ARG A 199 16.10 -17.19 -21.98
CA ARG A 199 17.45 -17.47 -21.44
C ARG A 199 17.49 -17.36 -19.91
N PHE A 200 16.82 -16.36 -19.34
CA PHE A 200 16.72 -16.20 -17.90
C PHE A 200 15.89 -17.32 -17.25
N HIS A 201 14.75 -17.71 -17.85
CA HIS A 201 13.96 -18.86 -17.39
C HIS A 201 14.75 -20.17 -17.42
N HIS A 202 15.49 -20.44 -18.51
CA HIS A 202 16.36 -21.61 -18.59
C HIS A 202 17.50 -21.57 -17.56
N PHE A 203 18.05 -20.40 -17.27
CA PHE A 203 19.07 -20.23 -16.25
C PHE A 203 18.51 -20.45 -14.84
N ALA A 204 17.35 -19.88 -14.51
CA ALA A 204 16.67 -20.07 -13.24
C ALA A 204 16.26 -21.55 -13.02
N ALA A 205 15.73 -22.21 -14.06
CA ALA A 205 15.40 -23.64 -14.02
C ALA A 205 16.65 -24.51 -13.78
N ARG A 206 17.80 -24.15 -14.38
CA ARG A 206 19.08 -24.83 -14.12
C ARG A 206 19.56 -24.65 -12.69
N LEU A 207 19.44 -23.45 -12.12
CA LEU A 207 19.82 -23.19 -10.72
C LEU A 207 18.92 -23.94 -9.74
N SER A 208 17.61 -24.00 -10.02
CA SER A 208 16.65 -24.74 -9.20
C SER A 208 16.90 -26.25 -9.24
N ALA A 209 17.23 -26.80 -10.43
CA ALA A 209 17.61 -28.21 -10.57
C ALA A 209 18.95 -28.55 -9.89
N ALA A 210 19.90 -27.60 -9.85
CA ALA A 210 21.20 -27.78 -9.19
C ALA A 210 21.11 -27.65 -7.65
N ALA A 211 20.12 -26.93 -7.13
CA ALA A 211 19.87 -26.80 -5.70
C ALA A 211 19.10 -27.99 -5.08
N GLY A 212 18.65 -28.93 -5.92
CA GLY A 212 17.93 -30.15 -5.53
C GLY A 212 18.78 -31.43 -5.44
N GLN A 213 20.12 -31.32 -5.39
CA GLN A 213 21.05 -32.43 -5.09
C GLN A 213 21.80 -32.16 -3.78
#